data_AF-A0A825SI35-F1
#
_entry.id   AF-A0A825SI35-F1
#
_cell.length_a   1.000
_cell.length_b   1.000
_cell.length_c   1.000
_cell.angle_alpha   90.00
_cell.angle_beta   90.00
_cell.angle_gamma   90.00
#
_symmetry.space_group_name_H-M   'P 1'
#
loop_
_entity.id
_entity.type
_entity.pdbx_description
1 polymer ?
#
loop_
_entity_poly.entity_id
_entity_poly.type
_entity_poly.pdbx_seq_one_letter_code
_entity_poly.pdbx_strand_id
1 'polypeptide(L)'
;MSYANKIQNIIQELNKGLLERDEVIKLVLLAFFSGKSIFLYGPPGTAKSMITRRSALAFGEDNHFFTYLMNRFSTPEEVFGPIDIKALKENKLKRVTKGYLPCANFAFLDEIWKSSPAILNTLLTIINEKIYKDGEDNIEVPLYGLICASNEFPAANQGLETLYDRMLIRYEVLPLEQRESFENLVQKRKQEPINLQEFISLDDLHIIQTKSQEICFSKEALEILLNIKSDIELHNQNLEDIDELIYISDRRYKNIAQLLKVCAYLNDRKEILPIDLALLKHCLWSNEKDKIIIKEILQKNLSFSNDFIKIKNAILDLENKFDTVIQNKKKSLQEKQKSSDNFLPKLQSIQKNIIDLEQKIQEKQKELNIFLSDYSYKTYLSYFNKLSENIKYESMKIEQILYNINIIKNQKHKTYKYFPKNKEELIDLINNQHVNLGDINVSNITDMSNLFNNSKRKDFSGIEEWDVSNVTNMSDMFYCCANFNQSLEGWNVSNVTNMSNMFCGCVNFNQPLEEWDVSNVVYMDNMFYGCTNFNQSLEKWNMSNEASKHHMSKHKNTNKI
;
A
#
# COMPACT_ATOMS: atom_id res chain seq x y z
N MET A 1 -0.23 31.62 -7.55
CA MET A 1 -1.21 30.55 -7.24
C MET A 1 -0.70 29.28 -7.87
N SER A 2 -0.73 28.15 -7.18
CA SER A 2 -0.28 26.86 -7.74
C SER A 2 -1.22 26.44 -8.87
N TYR A 3 -0.68 25.90 -9.97
CA TYR A 3 -1.50 25.40 -11.08
C TYR A 3 -2.38 24.24 -10.62
N ALA A 4 -1.86 23.39 -9.72
CA ALA A 4 -2.58 22.23 -9.21
C ALA A 4 -3.90 22.62 -8.53
N ASN A 5 -3.87 23.62 -7.64
CA ASN A 5 -5.08 24.08 -6.94
C ASN A 5 -6.11 24.68 -7.90
N LYS A 6 -5.66 25.52 -8.85
CA LYS A 6 -6.52 26.14 -9.87
C LYS A 6 -7.21 25.07 -10.73
N ILE A 7 -6.45 24.08 -11.21
CA ILE A 7 -6.96 23.01 -12.06
C ILE A 7 -7.90 22.09 -11.27
N GLN A 8 -7.60 21.81 -10.00
CA GLN A 8 -8.47 21.02 -9.14
C GLN A 8 -9.83 21.68 -8.94
N ASN A 9 -9.87 23.01 -8.72
CA ASN A 9 -11.11 23.77 -8.65
C ASN A 9 -11.91 23.69 -9.97
N ILE A 10 -11.23 23.84 -11.12
CA ILE A 10 -11.86 23.71 -12.44
C ILE A 10 -12.45 22.30 -12.61
N ILE A 11 -11.70 21.24 -12.28
CA ILE A 11 -12.17 19.85 -12.37
C ILE A 11 -13.42 19.65 -11.50
N GLN A 12 -13.41 20.15 -10.26
CA GLN A 12 -14.55 20.04 -9.35
C GLN A 12 -15.82 20.70 -9.91
N GLU A 13 -15.69 21.92 -10.46
CA GLU A 13 -16.81 22.64 -11.07
C GLU A 13 -17.34 21.94 -12.33
N LEU A 14 -16.44 21.45 -13.21
CA LEU A 14 -16.84 20.76 -14.45
C LEU A 14 -17.56 19.43 -14.20
N ASN A 15 -17.19 18.75 -13.11
CA ASN A 15 -17.80 17.49 -12.69
C ASN A 15 -19.19 17.65 -12.08
N LYS A 16 -19.63 18.87 -11.71
CA LYS A 16 -20.96 19.07 -11.11
C LYS A 16 -22.06 18.53 -12.03
N GLY A 17 -22.85 17.60 -11.48
CA GLY A 17 -23.94 16.94 -12.19
C GLY A 17 -23.51 15.89 -13.22
N LEU A 18 -22.21 15.59 -13.37
CA LEU A 18 -21.74 14.43 -14.13
C LEU A 18 -21.48 13.26 -13.18
N LEU A 19 -21.96 12.09 -13.57
CA LEU A 19 -21.90 10.88 -12.76
C LEU A 19 -20.90 9.93 -13.39
N GLU A 20 -19.91 9.46 -12.61
CA GLU A 20 -18.88 8.52 -13.08
C GLU A 20 -18.09 9.03 -14.31
N ARG A 21 -17.86 10.34 -14.44
CA ARG A 21 -17.10 10.96 -15.56
C ARG A 21 -15.86 11.74 -15.15
N ASP A 22 -15.49 11.70 -13.87
CA ASP A 22 -14.33 12.43 -13.32
C ASP A 22 -13.03 12.13 -14.07
N GLU A 23 -12.73 10.84 -14.30
CA GLU A 23 -11.51 10.43 -14.99
C GLU A 23 -11.46 10.94 -16.44
N VAL A 24 -12.60 10.92 -17.15
CA VAL A 24 -12.67 11.39 -18.54
C VAL A 24 -12.39 12.89 -18.61
N ILE A 25 -12.99 13.69 -17.71
CA ILE A 25 -12.76 15.13 -17.66
C ILE A 25 -11.28 15.43 -17.41
N LYS A 26 -10.68 14.76 -16.42
CA LYS A 26 -9.25 14.90 -16.11
C LYS A 26 -8.37 14.63 -17.33
N LEU A 27 -8.63 13.53 -18.04
CA LEU A 27 -7.85 13.15 -19.22
C LEU A 27 -8.08 14.08 -20.42
N VAL A 28 -9.31 14.53 -20.65
CA VAL A 28 -9.63 15.50 -21.71
C VAL A 28 -8.92 16.82 -21.45
N LEU A 29 -8.96 17.32 -20.21
CA LEU A 29 -8.23 18.53 -19.83
C LEU A 29 -6.72 18.35 -20.03
N LEU A 30 -6.15 17.23 -19.58
CA LEU A 30 -4.73 16.94 -19.78
C LEU A 30 -4.35 16.88 -21.27
N ALA A 31 -5.21 16.32 -22.12
CA ALA A 31 -5.03 16.35 -23.56
C ALA A 31 -4.98 17.79 -24.10
N PHE A 32 -5.89 18.66 -23.67
CA PHE A 32 -5.93 20.06 -24.11
C PHE A 32 -4.70 20.83 -23.65
N PHE A 33 -4.33 20.70 -22.37
CA PHE A 33 -3.12 21.32 -21.82
C PHE A 33 -1.86 20.91 -22.60
N SER A 34 -1.78 19.64 -23.00
CA SER A 34 -0.62 19.10 -23.71
C SER A 34 -0.65 19.29 -25.23
N GLY A 35 -1.72 19.87 -25.78
CA GLY A 35 -1.86 20.03 -27.24
C GLY A 35 -2.12 18.71 -27.97
N LYS A 36 -2.57 17.67 -27.26
CA LYS A 36 -2.72 16.30 -27.76
C LYS A 36 -4.18 15.95 -28.01
N SER A 37 -4.37 14.86 -28.77
CA SER A 37 -5.70 14.35 -29.10
C SER A 37 -6.08 13.18 -28.20
N ILE A 38 -7.38 13.05 -27.92
CA ILE A 38 -7.96 11.96 -27.14
C ILE A 38 -9.04 11.23 -27.95
N PHE A 39 -9.03 9.90 -27.87
CA PHE A 39 -10.06 9.02 -28.43
C PHE A 39 -11.00 8.54 -27.33
N LEU A 40 -12.30 8.78 -27.50
CA LEU A 40 -13.36 8.29 -26.62
C LEU A 40 -14.11 7.13 -27.29
N TYR A 41 -13.84 5.92 -26.83
CA TYR A 41 -14.51 4.69 -27.26
C TYR A 41 -15.71 4.40 -26.35
N GLY A 42 -16.80 3.86 -26.87
CA GLY A 42 -17.92 3.36 -26.06
C GLY A 42 -19.28 3.64 -26.70
N PRO A 43 -20.39 3.12 -26.16
CA PRO A 43 -21.71 3.18 -26.81
C PRO A 43 -22.28 4.60 -26.92
N PRO A 44 -23.30 4.83 -27.78
CA PRO A 44 -23.98 6.12 -27.86
C PRO A 44 -24.72 6.44 -26.55
N GLY A 45 -24.92 7.72 -26.26
CA GLY A 45 -25.65 8.16 -25.06
C GLY A 45 -24.82 8.21 -23.77
N THR A 46 -23.51 7.96 -23.80
CA THR A 46 -22.64 7.98 -22.60
C THR A 46 -22.08 9.37 -22.24
N ALA A 47 -22.67 10.44 -22.79
CA ALA A 47 -22.31 11.84 -22.58
C ALA A 47 -20.94 12.30 -23.15
N LYS A 48 -20.36 11.58 -24.12
CA LYS A 48 -19.08 11.92 -24.77
C LYS A 48 -19.01 13.38 -25.25
N SER A 49 -19.98 13.81 -26.05
CA SER A 49 -20.06 15.19 -26.58
C SER A 49 -20.22 16.25 -25.48
N MET A 50 -20.99 15.93 -24.42
CA MET A 50 -21.23 16.82 -23.29
C MET A 50 -19.97 17.04 -22.46
N ILE A 51 -19.22 15.97 -22.18
CA ILE A 51 -17.94 16.03 -21.45
C ILE A 51 -16.98 16.95 -22.20
N THR A 52 -16.87 16.78 -23.51
CA THR A 52 -15.95 17.57 -24.32
C THR A 52 -16.31 19.05 -24.35
N ARG A 53 -17.59 19.39 -24.56
CA ARG A 53 -18.07 20.78 -24.52
C ARG A 53 -17.80 21.42 -23.17
N ARG A 54 -18.03 20.69 -22.07
CA ARG A 54 -17.77 21.16 -20.71
C ARG A 54 -16.28 21.40 -20.48
N SER A 55 -15.41 20.48 -20.87
CA SER A 55 -13.95 20.65 -20.72
C SER A 55 -13.41 21.88 -21.45
N ALA A 56 -14.00 22.27 -22.59
CA ALA A 56 -13.61 23.48 -23.30
C ALA A 56 -13.91 24.77 -22.49
N LEU A 57 -14.92 24.77 -21.61
CA LEU A 57 -15.25 25.93 -20.77
C LEU A 57 -14.11 26.29 -19.80
N ALA A 58 -13.19 25.37 -19.50
CA ALA A 58 -12.00 25.67 -18.69
C ALA A 58 -11.10 26.75 -19.31
N PHE A 59 -11.25 27.02 -20.61
CA PHE A 59 -10.40 27.91 -21.40
C PHE A 59 -11.10 29.22 -21.80
N GLY A 60 -12.05 29.68 -20.98
CA GLY A 60 -12.76 30.96 -21.17
C GLY A 60 -13.95 30.89 -22.13
N GLU A 61 -14.71 31.98 -22.23
CA GLU A 61 -15.90 32.05 -23.10
C GLU A 61 -15.56 32.38 -24.57
N ASP A 62 -14.42 33.01 -24.83
CA ASP A 62 -14.00 33.45 -26.17
C ASP A 62 -13.37 32.33 -27.01
N ASN A 63 -13.30 31.10 -26.50
CA ASN A 63 -12.71 30.00 -27.26
C ASN A 63 -13.69 29.47 -28.33
N HIS A 64 -13.13 29.15 -29.50
CA HIS A 64 -13.89 28.60 -30.61
C HIS A 64 -13.96 27.07 -30.50
N PHE A 65 -15.12 26.56 -30.08
CA PHE A 65 -15.39 25.14 -30.01
C PHE A 65 -16.12 24.64 -31.26
N PHE A 66 -15.50 23.73 -32.02
CA PHE A 66 -16.10 23.10 -33.18
C PHE A 66 -16.66 21.70 -32.85
N THR A 67 -17.80 21.34 -33.42
CA THR A 67 -18.42 20.03 -33.20
C THR A 67 -19.07 19.53 -34.47
N TYR A 68 -18.84 18.26 -34.79
CA TYR A 68 -19.41 17.67 -36.00
C TYR A 68 -19.61 16.16 -35.84
N LEU A 69 -20.73 15.65 -36.35
CA LEU A 69 -21.07 14.23 -36.39
C LEU A 69 -20.73 13.67 -37.77
N MET A 70 -19.72 12.81 -37.83
CA MET A 70 -19.25 12.24 -39.09
C MET A 70 -20.18 11.13 -39.57
N ASN A 71 -20.38 11.09 -40.89
CA ASN A 71 -21.08 10.03 -41.57
C ASN A 71 -20.45 9.77 -42.95
N ARG A 72 -20.91 8.71 -43.63
CA ARG A 72 -20.35 8.28 -44.93
C ARG A 72 -20.52 9.31 -46.06
N PHE A 73 -21.40 10.28 -45.89
CA PHE A 73 -21.70 11.34 -46.84
C PHE A 73 -21.12 12.70 -46.41
N SER A 74 -20.44 12.78 -45.26
CA SER A 74 -19.80 14.00 -44.79
C SER A 74 -18.82 14.53 -45.84
N THR A 75 -18.95 15.81 -46.14
CA THR A 75 -18.15 16.50 -47.16
C THR A 75 -17.09 17.39 -46.50
N PRO A 76 -15.94 17.64 -47.17
CA PRO A 76 -14.94 18.60 -46.69
C PRO A 76 -15.51 20.00 -46.41
N GLU A 77 -16.52 20.44 -47.17
CA GLU A 77 -17.18 21.74 -47.02
C GLU A 77 -17.86 21.91 -45.66
N GLU A 78 -18.46 20.84 -45.14
CA GLU A 78 -19.16 20.86 -43.85
C GLU A 78 -18.20 20.88 -42.66
N VAL A 79 -16.98 20.36 -42.83
CA VAL A 79 -15.98 20.25 -41.76
C VAL A 79 -14.99 21.42 -41.78
N PHE A 80 -14.52 21.80 -42.96
CA PHE A 80 -13.46 22.79 -43.13
C PHE A 80 -13.96 24.15 -43.66
N GLY A 81 -15.23 24.22 -44.06
CA GLY A 81 -15.86 25.44 -44.56
C GLY A 81 -16.12 25.39 -46.07
N PRO A 82 -17.23 26.00 -46.53
CA PRO A 82 -17.60 25.99 -47.93
C PRO A 82 -16.66 26.87 -48.77
N ILE A 83 -16.60 26.59 -50.07
CA ILE A 83 -15.86 27.41 -51.03
C ILE A 83 -16.52 28.79 -51.14
N ASP A 84 -15.73 29.85 -51.12
CA ASP A 84 -16.19 31.21 -51.34
C ASP A 84 -16.50 31.42 -52.83
N ILE A 85 -17.79 31.53 -53.15
CA ILE A 85 -18.30 31.73 -54.51
C ILE A 85 -17.79 33.06 -55.10
N LYS A 86 -17.55 34.09 -54.28
CA LYS A 86 -17.02 35.38 -54.77
C LYS A 86 -15.56 35.24 -55.20
N ALA A 87 -14.74 34.60 -54.37
CA ALA A 87 -13.34 34.34 -54.69
C ALA A 87 -13.20 33.40 -55.90
N LEU A 88 -14.09 32.40 -56.01
CA LEU A 88 -14.10 31.47 -57.14
C LEU A 88 -14.38 32.17 -58.48
N LYS A 89 -15.26 33.18 -58.49
CA LYS A 89 -15.51 34.02 -59.68
C LYS A 89 -14.28 34.83 -60.11
N GLU A 90 -13.33 35.03 -59.20
CA GLU A 90 -12.03 35.69 -59.44
C GLU A 90 -10.89 34.68 -59.68
N ASN A 91 -11.21 33.41 -60.00
CA ASN A 91 -10.26 32.31 -60.18
C ASN A 91 -9.40 32.00 -58.94
N LYS A 92 -9.86 32.35 -57.74
CA LYS A 92 -9.18 32.01 -56.46
C LYS A 92 -9.96 30.92 -55.73
N LEU A 93 -9.30 29.79 -55.45
CA LEU A 93 -9.88 28.72 -54.65
C LEU A 93 -9.66 29.03 -53.16
N LYS A 94 -10.64 29.68 -52.54
CA LYS A 94 -10.61 30.08 -51.13
C LYS A 94 -11.86 29.59 -50.41
N ARG A 95 -11.75 29.22 -49.14
CA ARG A 95 -12.87 28.76 -48.30
C ARG A 95 -13.26 29.78 -47.23
N VAL A 96 -14.52 29.72 -46.85
CA VAL A 96 -15.05 30.44 -45.67
C VAL A 96 -14.85 29.55 -44.45
N THR A 97 -13.71 29.71 -43.78
CA THR A 97 -13.28 28.85 -42.67
C THR A 97 -13.77 29.29 -41.29
N LYS A 98 -14.29 30.52 -41.16
CA LYS A 98 -14.80 31.05 -39.89
C LYS A 98 -15.98 30.21 -39.39
N GLY A 99 -15.88 29.71 -38.16
CA GLY A 99 -16.88 28.83 -37.55
C GLY A 99 -16.68 27.33 -37.85
N TYR A 100 -15.65 26.98 -38.62
CA TYR A 100 -15.29 25.61 -38.97
C TYR A 100 -13.97 25.19 -38.29
N LEU A 101 -13.60 23.93 -38.47
CA LEU A 101 -12.42 23.34 -37.83
C LEU A 101 -11.11 24.14 -38.00
N PRO A 102 -10.78 24.74 -39.17
CA PRO A 102 -9.52 25.46 -39.34
C PRO A 102 -9.34 26.67 -38.43
N CYS A 103 -10.42 27.22 -37.85
CA CYS A 103 -10.36 28.35 -36.92
C CYS A 103 -10.69 27.95 -35.48
N ALA A 104 -10.89 26.66 -35.19
CA ALA A 104 -11.30 26.19 -33.88
C ALA A 104 -10.11 26.03 -32.92
N ASN A 105 -10.31 26.41 -31.65
CA ASN A 105 -9.35 26.15 -30.58
C ASN A 105 -9.47 24.72 -30.04
N PHE A 106 -10.70 24.20 -30.00
CA PHE A 106 -11.03 22.86 -29.55
C PHE A 106 -12.06 22.24 -30.48
N ALA A 107 -11.98 20.94 -30.72
CA ALA A 107 -12.88 20.27 -31.66
C ALA A 107 -13.33 18.87 -31.19
N PHE A 108 -14.63 18.59 -31.32
CA PHE A 108 -15.22 17.27 -31.09
C PHE A 108 -15.76 16.68 -32.39
N LEU A 109 -15.18 15.55 -32.82
CA LEU A 109 -15.59 14.80 -34.00
C LEU A 109 -16.18 13.46 -33.56
N ASP A 110 -17.49 13.29 -33.72
CA ASP A 110 -18.18 12.05 -33.39
C ASP A 110 -18.22 11.10 -34.59
N GLU A 111 -18.27 9.80 -34.34
CA GLU A 111 -18.32 8.74 -35.37
C GLU A 111 -17.17 8.80 -36.39
N ILE A 112 -15.95 9.12 -35.93
CA ILE A 112 -14.81 9.50 -36.78
C ILE A 112 -14.47 8.49 -37.89
N TRP A 113 -14.66 7.19 -37.65
CA TRP A 113 -14.33 6.13 -38.63
C TRP A 113 -15.32 6.02 -39.79
N LYS A 114 -16.45 6.73 -39.74
CA LYS A 114 -17.44 6.75 -40.83
C LYS A 114 -17.12 7.79 -41.91
N SER A 115 -16.07 8.59 -41.71
CA SER A 115 -15.69 9.72 -42.59
C SER A 115 -15.05 9.27 -43.92
N SER A 116 -15.09 10.15 -44.92
CA SER A 116 -14.39 9.93 -46.19
C SER A 116 -12.86 10.05 -46.06
N PRO A 117 -12.06 9.34 -46.87
CA PRO A 117 -10.60 9.46 -46.87
C PRO A 117 -10.09 10.89 -47.09
N ALA A 118 -10.82 11.72 -47.84
CA ALA A 118 -10.47 13.11 -48.08
C ALA A 118 -10.43 13.92 -46.76
N ILE A 119 -11.48 13.79 -45.92
CA ILE A 119 -11.54 14.45 -44.62
C ILE A 119 -10.40 13.96 -43.72
N LEU A 120 -10.19 12.65 -43.68
CA LEU A 120 -9.20 12.01 -42.82
C LEU A 120 -7.77 12.48 -43.17
N ASN A 121 -7.42 12.52 -44.45
CA ASN A 121 -6.11 13.01 -44.89
C ASN A 121 -5.87 14.47 -44.51
N THR A 122 -6.88 15.32 -44.66
CA THR A 122 -6.77 16.73 -44.24
C THR A 122 -6.65 16.86 -42.72
N LEU A 123 -7.40 16.06 -41.95
CA LEU A 123 -7.24 15.99 -40.49
C LEU A 123 -5.83 15.55 -40.09
N LEU A 124 -5.21 14.62 -40.82
CA LEU A 124 -3.84 14.21 -40.57
C LEU A 124 -2.86 15.38 -40.71
N THR A 125 -3.03 16.24 -41.72
CA THR A 125 -2.21 17.45 -41.90
C THR A 125 -2.44 18.42 -40.76
N ILE A 126 -3.69 18.70 -40.39
CA ILE A 126 -4.04 19.61 -39.28
C ILE A 126 -3.43 19.11 -37.95
N ILE A 127 -3.51 17.81 -37.66
CA ILE A 127 -3.01 17.26 -36.39
C ILE A 127 -1.48 17.31 -36.31
N ASN A 128 -0.77 17.13 -37.43
CA ASN A 128 0.70 17.07 -37.44
C ASN A 128 1.35 18.45 -37.58
N GLU A 129 0.88 19.21 -38.57
CA GLU A 129 1.51 20.44 -39.02
C GLU A 129 0.82 21.66 -38.43
N LYS A 130 -0.38 21.50 -37.84
CA LYS A 130 -1.23 22.61 -37.40
C LYS A 130 -1.50 23.59 -38.55
N ILE A 131 -1.56 23.07 -39.78
CA ILE A 131 -1.81 23.83 -41.00
C ILE A 131 -2.98 23.20 -41.75
N TYR A 132 -3.84 24.06 -42.29
CA TYR A 132 -4.87 23.72 -43.26
C TYR A 132 -4.52 24.35 -44.61
N LYS A 133 -4.49 23.53 -45.68
CA LYS A 133 -4.23 23.99 -47.03
C LYS A 133 -5.53 24.45 -47.68
N ASP A 134 -5.70 25.76 -47.87
CA ASP A 134 -6.85 26.37 -48.52
C ASP A 134 -6.46 26.83 -49.93
N GLY A 135 -6.55 25.92 -50.90
CA GLY A 135 -6.05 26.16 -52.25
C GLY A 135 -4.54 26.32 -52.27
N GLU A 136 -4.06 27.52 -52.61
CA GLU A 136 -2.63 27.87 -52.61
C GLU A 136 -2.14 28.46 -51.28
N ASP A 137 -3.07 28.86 -50.41
CA ASP A 137 -2.77 29.48 -49.12
C ASP A 137 -2.69 28.44 -47.99
N ASN A 138 -1.81 28.69 -47.02
CA ASN A 138 -1.74 27.90 -45.79
C ASN A 138 -2.34 28.69 -44.64
N ILE A 139 -3.34 28.11 -43.97
CA ILE A 139 -3.97 28.66 -42.77
C ILE A 139 -3.40 27.93 -41.55
N GLU A 140 -2.80 28.68 -40.63
CA GLU A 140 -2.40 28.14 -39.33
C GLU A 140 -3.66 27.84 -38.50
N VAL A 141 -3.73 26.62 -37.98
CA VAL A 141 -4.90 26.10 -37.25
C VAL A 141 -4.60 26.16 -35.75
N PRO A 142 -5.28 27.03 -34.97
CA PRO A 142 -5.01 27.25 -33.55
C PRO A 142 -5.63 26.16 -32.65
N LEU A 143 -5.60 24.90 -33.10
CA LEU A 143 -6.27 23.77 -32.46
C LEU A 143 -5.39 23.21 -31.33
N TYR A 144 -5.78 23.44 -30.09
CA TYR A 144 -5.12 22.91 -28.89
C TYR A 144 -5.62 21.52 -28.51
N GLY A 145 -6.90 21.21 -28.74
CA GLY A 145 -7.48 19.92 -28.35
C GLY A 145 -8.39 19.34 -29.41
N LEU A 146 -8.16 18.08 -29.78
CA LEU A 146 -9.02 17.31 -30.67
C LEU A 146 -9.52 16.06 -29.93
N ILE A 147 -10.83 15.88 -29.93
CA ILE A 147 -11.50 14.74 -29.31
C ILE A 147 -12.23 14.03 -30.42
N CYS A 148 -11.88 12.77 -30.61
CA CYS A 148 -12.58 11.92 -31.55
C CYS A 148 -13.35 10.87 -30.76
N ALA A 149 -14.60 10.63 -31.13
CA ALA A 149 -15.42 9.60 -30.53
C ALA A 149 -15.88 8.59 -31.58
N SER A 150 -16.08 7.35 -31.14
CA SER A 150 -16.63 6.27 -31.94
C SER A 150 -17.11 5.13 -31.03
N ASN A 151 -18.07 4.35 -31.52
CA ASN A 151 -18.49 3.12 -30.84
C ASN A 151 -17.68 1.90 -31.30
N GLU A 152 -16.77 2.07 -32.26
CA GLU A 152 -15.96 1.01 -32.89
C GLU A 152 -14.48 1.44 -32.99
N PHE A 153 -13.59 0.47 -33.09
CA PHE A 153 -12.18 0.68 -33.47
C PHE A 153 -12.04 0.87 -34.99
N PRO A 154 -10.96 1.50 -35.48
CA PRO A 154 -10.73 1.58 -36.91
C PRO A 154 -10.57 0.18 -37.50
N ALA A 155 -11.20 -0.07 -38.65
CA ALA A 155 -11.00 -1.33 -39.36
C ALA A 155 -9.56 -1.43 -39.88
N ALA A 156 -8.97 -2.63 -39.78
CA ALA A 156 -7.63 -2.90 -40.26
C ALA A 156 -7.50 -2.59 -41.76
N ASN A 157 -6.31 -2.15 -42.19
CA ASN A 157 -5.97 -1.92 -43.60
C ASN A 157 -6.73 -0.79 -44.32
N GLN A 158 -7.48 0.07 -43.60
CA GLN A 158 -8.15 1.24 -44.19
C GLN A 158 -7.31 2.54 -44.14
N GLY A 159 -6.03 2.45 -43.73
CA GLY A 159 -5.16 3.62 -43.56
C GLY A 159 -5.49 4.50 -42.34
N LEU A 160 -6.53 4.14 -41.59
CA LEU A 160 -7.01 4.83 -40.39
C LEU A 160 -6.09 4.67 -39.18
N GLU A 161 -5.25 3.64 -39.17
CA GLU A 161 -4.28 3.33 -38.12
C GLU A 161 -3.36 4.52 -37.85
N THR A 162 -2.98 5.25 -38.90
CA THR A 162 -2.11 6.42 -38.75
C THR A 162 -2.81 7.55 -38.01
N LEU A 163 -4.11 7.78 -38.25
CA LEU A 163 -4.90 8.77 -37.51
C LEU A 163 -5.13 8.29 -36.08
N TYR A 164 -5.40 7.00 -35.90
CA TYR A 164 -5.58 6.41 -34.59
C TYR A 164 -4.32 6.46 -33.71
N ASP A 165 -3.12 6.31 -34.30
CA ASP A 165 -1.85 6.48 -33.59
C ASP A 165 -1.63 7.94 -33.13
N ARG A 166 -2.28 8.91 -33.78
CA ARG A 166 -2.22 10.32 -33.38
C ARG A 166 -3.14 10.66 -32.21
N MET A 167 -4.13 9.81 -31.93
CA MET A 167 -4.94 9.89 -30.74
C MET A 167 -4.15 9.28 -29.58
N LEU A 168 -3.46 10.14 -28.84
CA LEU A 168 -2.49 9.74 -27.83
C LEU A 168 -3.17 9.03 -26.66
N ILE A 169 -4.16 9.72 -26.07
CA ILE A 169 -4.95 9.19 -24.97
C ILE A 169 -6.15 8.45 -25.56
N ARG A 170 -6.43 7.26 -25.05
CA ARG A 170 -7.56 6.43 -25.44
C ARG A 170 -8.30 6.05 -24.17
N TYR A 171 -9.59 6.34 -24.13
CA TYR A 171 -10.43 6.09 -22.97
C TYR A 171 -11.76 5.46 -23.37
N GLU A 172 -12.20 4.49 -22.58
CA GLU A 172 -13.46 3.81 -22.77
C GLU A 172 -14.53 4.39 -21.84
N VAL A 173 -15.56 5.02 -22.43
CA VAL A 173 -16.66 5.65 -21.73
C VAL A 173 -17.85 4.69 -21.69
N LEU A 174 -17.97 3.95 -20.59
CA LEU A 174 -19.04 2.99 -20.35
C LEU A 174 -20.33 3.66 -19.83
N PRO A 175 -21.49 3.00 -19.94
CA PRO A 175 -22.71 3.41 -19.22
C PRO A 175 -22.49 3.50 -17.70
N LEU A 176 -23.42 4.13 -16.98
CA LEU A 176 -23.34 4.19 -15.51
C LEU A 176 -23.41 2.77 -14.92
N GLU A 177 -22.48 2.45 -14.02
CA GLU A 177 -22.43 1.15 -13.35
C GLU A 177 -22.99 1.23 -11.92
N GLN A 178 -22.77 2.33 -11.21
CA GLN A 178 -23.17 2.44 -9.81
C GLN A 178 -24.67 2.71 -9.70
N ARG A 179 -25.32 1.94 -8.82
CA ARG A 179 -26.75 2.09 -8.53
C ARG A 179 -27.11 3.51 -8.09
N GLU A 180 -26.31 4.09 -7.21
CA GLU A 180 -26.52 5.46 -6.70
C GLU A 180 -26.44 6.51 -7.81
N SER A 181 -25.47 6.38 -8.72
CA SER A 181 -25.39 7.22 -9.92
C SER A 181 -26.66 7.10 -10.76
N PHE A 182 -27.12 5.87 -11.02
CA PHE A 182 -28.33 5.66 -11.79
C PHE A 182 -29.57 6.26 -11.11
N GLU A 183 -29.73 6.08 -9.80
CA GLU A 183 -30.81 6.70 -9.01
C GLU A 183 -30.77 8.24 -9.12
N ASN A 184 -29.58 8.84 -8.99
CA ASN A 184 -29.37 10.28 -9.17
C ASN A 184 -29.71 10.76 -10.59
N LEU A 185 -29.36 9.99 -11.63
CA LEU A 185 -29.67 10.30 -13.01
C LEU A 185 -31.19 10.35 -13.24
N VAL A 186 -31.92 9.37 -12.69
CA VAL A 186 -33.38 9.25 -12.86
C VAL A 186 -34.13 10.33 -12.06
N GLN A 187 -33.64 10.68 -10.87
CA GLN A 187 -34.33 11.59 -9.95
C GLN A 187 -34.04 13.08 -10.21
N LYS A 188 -32.87 13.45 -10.74
CA LYS A 188 -32.50 14.86 -10.95
C LYS A 188 -33.28 15.48 -12.12
N ARG A 189 -34.14 16.47 -11.81
CA ARG A 189 -34.97 17.20 -12.78
C ARG A 189 -34.29 18.40 -13.45
N LYS A 190 -33.14 18.88 -12.96
CA LYS A 190 -32.39 20.02 -13.55
C LYS A 190 -30.88 19.80 -13.47
N GLN A 191 -30.17 20.22 -14.51
CA GLN A 191 -28.72 20.34 -14.49
C GLN A 191 -28.32 21.56 -13.67
N GLU A 192 -27.36 21.40 -12.75
CA GLU A 192 -26.75 22.53 -12.06
C GLU A 192 -25.96 23.38 -13.07
N PRO A 193 -26.10 24.71 -13.03
CA PRO A 193 -25.31 25.58 -13.89
C PRO A 193 -23.84 25.49 -13.49
N ILE A 194 -22.96 25.37 -14.48
CA ILE A 194 -21.52 25.45 -14.27
C ILE A 194 -21.17 26.92 -14.08
N ASN A 195 -20.50 27.26 -12.98
CA ASN A 195 -20.04 28.62 -12.71
C ASN A 195 -18.54 28.59 -12.43
N LEU A 196 -17.75 28.71 -13.50
CA LEU A 196 -16.30 28.78 -13.40
C LEU A 196 -15.89 30.22 -13.04
N GLN A 197 -15.28 30.39 -11.87
CA GLN A 197 -14.69 31.67 -11.45
C GLN A 197 -13.26 31.86 -12.00
N GLU A 198 -12.61 30.76 -12.36
CA GLU A 198 -11.22 30.72 -12.82
C GLU A 198 -11.14 30.00 -14.17
N PHE A 199 -10.38 30.58 -15.10
CA PHE A 199 -10.14 30.04 -16.43
C PHE A 199 -8.64 30.00 -16.74
N ILE A 200 -8.24 29.15 -17.68
CA ILE A 200 -6.88 29.14 -18.24
C ILE A 200 -6.93 29.85 -19.60
N SER A 201 -6.17 30.92 -19.77
CA SER A 201 -6.12 31.63 -21.06
C SER A 201 -5.40 30.79 -22.13
N LEU A 202 -5.61 31.12 -23.41
CA LEU A 202 -4.84 30.48 -24.50
C LEU A 202 -3.34 30.82 -24.43
N ASP A 203 -2.99 32.00 -23.92
CA ASP A 203 -1.58 32.37 -23.68
C ASP A 203 -0.95 31.51 -22.57
N ASP A 204 -1.71 31.24 -21.50
CA ASP A 204 -1.28 30.34 -20.43
C ASP A 204 -1.00 28.92 -20.96
N LEU A 205 -1.81 28.43 -21.91
CA LEU A 205 -1.59 27.14 -22.56
C LEU A 205 -0.22 27.08 -23.27
N HIS A 206 0.12 28.11 -24.03
CA HIS A 206 1.42 28.19 -24.69
C HIS A 206 2.56 28.21 -23.66
N ILE A 207 2.40 28.95 -22.56
CA ILE A 207 3.38 29.01 -21.47
C ILE A 207 3.56 27.62 -20.82
N ILE A 208 2.46 26.92 -20.51
CA ILE A 208 2.48 25.56 -19.94
C ILE A 208 3.24 24.60 -20.87
N GLN A 209 2.90 24.59 -22.16
CA GLN A 209 3.52 23.70 -23.13
C GLN A 209 5.02 23.98 -23.31
N THR A 210 5.41 25.25 -23.29
CA THR A 210 6.81 25.67 -23.44
C THR A 210 7.62 25.32 -22.19
N LYS A 211 7.16 25.76 -21.01
CA LYS A 211 7.87 25.54 -19.74
C LYS A 211 7.92 24.08 -19.34
N SER A 212 6.91 23.28 -19.68
CA SER A 212 6.93 21.84 -19.38
C SER A 212 8.07 21.10 -20.11
N GLN A 213 8.63 21.63 -21.20
CA GLN A 213 9.74 20.96 -21.91
C GLN A 213 10.99 20.80 -21.04
N GLU A 214 11.20 21.71 -20.07
CA GLU A 214 12.32 21.68 -19.13
C GLU A 214 12.23 20.54 -18.11
N ILE A 215 11.03 19.96 -17.93
CA ILE A 215 10.83 18.86 -17.00
C ILE A 215 11.49 17.58 -17.53
N CYS A 216 12.18 16.89 -16.63
CA CYS A 216 12.83 15.62 -16.89
C CYS A 216 12.16 14.50 -16.09
N PHE A 217 12.43 13.26 -16.50
CA PHE A 217 12.08 12.09 -15.68
C PHE A 217 12.99 12.04 -14.46
N SER A 218 12.42 11.73 -13.29
CA SER A 218 13.22 11.20 -12.19
C SER A 218 13.91 9.91 -12.64
N LYS A 219 15.06 9.59 -12.03
CA LYS A 219 15.82 8.37 -12.38
C LYS A 219 14.94 7.12 -12.30
N GLU A 220 14.14 7.02 -11.24
CA GLU A 220 13.23 5.90 -11.02
C GLU A 220 12.11 5.84 -12.06
N ALA A 221 11.44 6.95 -12.37
CA ALA A 221 10.38 6.96 -13.37
C ALA A 221 10.92 6.57 -14.77
N LEU A 222 12.14 6.98 -15.10
CA LEU A 222 12.77 6.60 -16.36
C LEU A 222 13.07 5.09 -16.42
N GLU A 223 13.63 4.53 -15.35
CA GLU A 223 13.92 3.10 -15.25
C GLU A 223 12.63 2.26 -15.38
N ILE A 224 11.55 2.66 -14.68
CA ILE A 224 10.25 1.98 -14.78
C ILE A 224 9.70 2.07 -16.21
N LEU A 225 9.79 3.22 -16.87
CA LEU A 225 9.33 3.37 -18.26
C LEU A 225 10.11 2.46 -19.22
N LEU A 226 11.42 2.34 -19.05
CA LEU A 226 12.26 1.45 -19.84
C LEU A 226 11.91 -0.03 -19.59
N ASN A 227 11.69 -0.42 -18.34
CA ASN A 227 11.28 -1.78 -17.98
C ASN A 227 9.90 -2.13 -18.58
N ILE A 228 8.95 -1.19 -18.56
CA ILE A 228 7.64 -1.36 -19.23
C ILE A 228 7.83 -1.61 -20.72
N LYS A 229 8.68 -0.81 -21.39
CA LYS A 229 8.97 -1.00 -22.81
C LYS A 229 9.57 -2.39 -23.07
N SER A 230 10.57 -2.80 -22.29
CA SER A 230 11.20 -4.11 -22.44
C SER A 230 10.26 -5.28 -22.14
N ASP A 231 9.35 -5.14 -21.17
CA ASP A 231 8.34 -6.17 -20.87
C ASP A 231 7.32 -6.32 -22.02
N ILE A 232 6.96 -5.23 -22.71
CA ILE A 232 6.12 -5.29 -23.91
C ILE A 232 6.86 -5.99 -25.06
N GLU A 233 8.15 -5.66 -25.27
CA GLU A 233 8.99 -6.32 -26.28
C GLU A 233 9.14 -7.82 -25.98
N LEU A 234 9.33 -8.19 -24.71
CA LEU A 234 9.43 -9.59 -24.28
C LEU A 234 8.10 -10.33 -24.45
N HIS A 235 6.96 -9.69 -24.14
CA HIS A 235 5.65 -10.26 -24.40
C HIS A 235 5.47 -10.58 -25.88
N ASN A 236 5.79 -9.62 -26.76
CA ASN A 236 5.72 -9.78 -28.21
C ASN A 236 6.62 -10.90 -28.75
N GLN A 237 7.79 -11.15 -28.15
CA GLN A 237 8.68 -12.25 -28.56
C GLN A 237 8.12 -13.64 -28.29
N ASN A 238 7.18 -13.76 -27.34
CA ASN A 238 6.59 -15.04 -26.95
C ASN A 238 5.30 -15.36 -27.75
N LEU A 239 4.88 -14.48 -28.66
CA LEU A 239 3.68 -14.67 -29.48
C LEU A 239 4.02 -15.37 -30.80
N GLU A 240 3.19 -16.33 -31.20
CA GLU A 240 3.26 -16.99 -32.50
C GLU A 240 2.48 -16.24 -33.59
N ASP A 241 1.46 -15.46 -33.20
CA ASP A 241 0.60 -14.70 -34.10
C ASP A 241 1.00 -13.21 -34.15
N ILE A 242 1.23 -12.71 -35.37
CA ILE A 242 1.62 -11.32 -35.65
C ILE A 242 0.47 -10.36 -35.33
N ASP A 243 -0.79 -10.79 -35.48
CA ASP A 243 -1.96 -9.94 -35.23
C ASP A 243 -2.19 -9.66 -33.74
N GLU A 244 -1.50 -10.38 -32.84
CA GLU A 244 -1.54 -10.17 -31.40
C GLU A 244 -0.40 -9.26 -30.89
N LEU A 245 0.48 -8.79 -31.78
CA LEU A 245 1.61 -7.95 -31.40
C LEU A 245 1.16 -6.57 -30.91
N ILE A 246 1.64 -6.18 -29.73
CA ILE A 246 1.45 -4.84 -29.20
C ILE A 246 2.55 -3.94 -29.77
N TYR A 247 2.25 -3.22 -30.85
CA TYR A 247 3.16 -2.25 -31.43
C TYR A 247 2.91 -0.82 -30.89
N ILE A 248 3.97 -0.21 -30.37
CA ILE A 248 3.97 1.19 -29.91
C ILE A 248 5.11 1.92 -30.61
N SER A 249 4.79 2.95 -31.38
CA SER A 249 5.77 3.72 -32.15
C SER A 249 6.64 4.60 -31.25
N ASP A 250 7.89 4.88 -31.68
CA ASP A 250 8.76 5.86 -31.01
C ASP A 250 8.11 7.24 -30.91
N ARG A 251 7.32 7.60 -31.92
CA ARG A 251 6.52 8.83 -31.93
C ARG A 251 5.53 8.85 -30.77
N ARG A 252 4.83 7.73 -30.52
CA ARG A 252 3.90 7.60 -29.40
C ARG A 252 4.64 7.73 -28.07
N TYR A 253 5.78 7.06 -27.87
CA TYR A 253 6.62 7.25 -26.68
C TYR A 253 7.06 8.71 -26.47
N LYS A 254 7.50 9.39 -27.53
CA LYS A 254 7.87 10.83 -27.47
C LYS A 254 6.68 11.70 -27.06
N ASN A 255 5.50 11.44 -27.61
CA ASN A 255 4.27 12.17 -27.27
C ASN A 255 3.80 11.89 -25.84
N ILE A 256 3.91 10.64 -25.38
CA ILE A 256 3.67 10.25 -23.98
C ILE A 256 4.61 11.01 -23.05
N ALA A 257 5.90 11.07 -23.36
CA ALA A 257 6.85 11.83 -22.56
C ALA A 257 6.46 13.31 -22.45
N GLN A 258 6.04 13.94 -23.56
CA GLN A 258 5.54 15.32 -23.54
C GLN A 258 4.26 15.48 -22.70
N LEU A 259 3.32 14.52 -22.79
CA LEU A 259 2.12 14.50 -21.97
C LEU A 259 2.46 14.43 -20.47
N LEU A 260 3.39 13.55 -20.09
CA LEU A 260 3.83 13.37 -18.70
C LEU A 260 4.58 14.59 -18.17
N LYS A 261 5.37 15.27 -19.01
CA LYS A 261 6.00 16.56 -18.67
C LYS A 261 4.95 17.61 -18.31
N VAL A 262 3.93 17.78 -19.16
CA VAL A 262 2.82 18.70 -18.88
C VAL A 262 2.08 18.30 -17.61
N CYS A 263 1.83 17.01 -17.42
CA CYS A 263 1.22 16.48 -16.20
C CYS A 263 2.02 16.86 -14.94
N ALA A 264 3.34 16.65 -14.93
CA ALA A 264 4.20 17.02 -13.81
C ALA A 264 4.22 18.53 -13.55
N TYR A 265 4.31 19.34 -14.61
CA TYR A 265 4.28 20.80 -14.52
C TYR A 265 2.99 21.31 -13.87
N LEU A 266 1.84 20.76 -14.27
CA LEU A 266 0.52 21.16 -13.76
C LEU A 266 0.26 20.66 -12.33
N ASN A 267 1.01 19.67 -11.87
CA ASN A 267 1.08 19.27 -10.45
C ASN A 267 2.13 20.09 -9.67
N ASP A 268 2.65 21.20 -10.24
CA ASP A 268 3.67 22.07 -9.67
C ASP A 268 4.99 21.33 -9.31
N ARG A 269 5.33 20.28 -10.06
CA ARG A 269 6.56 19.48 -9.90
C ARG A 269 7.60 19.82 -10.97
N LYS A 270 8.87 19.60 -10.62
CA LYS A 270 10.03 19.82 -11.52
C LYS A 270 10.50 18.55 -12.25
N GLU A 271 9.93 17.40 -11.88
CA GLU A 271 10.28 16.11 -12.46
C GLU A 271 9.04 15.21 -12.56
N ILE A 272 9.09 14.24 -13.47
CA ILE A 272 8.08 13.18 -13.62
C ILE A 272 8.40 12.10 -12.59
N LEU A 273 7.40 11.74 -11.78
CA LEU A 273 7.50 10.71 -10.75
C LEU A 273 6.81 9.41 -11.20
N PRO A 274 7.10 8.26 -10.56
CA PRO A 274 6.49 6.98 -10.90
C PRO A 274 4.96 6.99 -10.91
N ILE A 275 4.32 7.78 -10.05
CA ILE A 275 2.85 7.90 -10.02
C ILE A 275 2.26 8.37 -11.35
N ASP A 276 2.99 9.19 -12.12
CA ASP A 276 2.52 9.72 -13.40
C ASP A 276 2.45 8.64 -14.48
N LEU A 277 3.26 7.58 -14.35
CA LEU A 277 3.27 6.45 -15.26
C LEU A 277 1.98 5.63 -15.17
N ALA A 278 1.15 5.83 -14.13
CA ALA A 278 -0.20 5.25 -14.09
C ALA A 278 -1.08 5.73 -15.26
N LEU A 279 -0.79 6.88 -15.87
CA LEU A 279 -1.49 7.38 -17.07
C LEU A 279 -1.21 6.56 -18.33
N LEU A 280 -0.13 5.76 -18.35
CA LEU A 280 0.24 4.91 -19.49
C LEU A 280 -0.85 3.87 -19.81
N LYS A 281 -1.68 3.50 -18.82
CA LYS A 281 -2.83 2.61 -19.02
C LYS A 281 -3.83 3.14 -20.04
N HIS A 282 -3.79 4.44 -20.36
CA HIS A 282 -4.64 5.10 -21.35
C HIS A 282 -3.90 5.38 -22.68
N CYS A 283 -2.60 5.11 -22.76
CA CYS A 283 -1.78 5.52 -23.90
C CYS A 283 -1.16 4.35 -24.67
N LEU A 284 -0.99 3.18 -24.05
CA LEU A 284 -0.20 2.08 -24.62
C LEU A 284 -1.02 0.97 -25.30
N TRP A 285 -2.35 1.03 -25.27
CA TRP A 285 -3.23 0.01 -25.87
C TRP A 285 -3.91 0.52 -27.14
N SER A 286 -4.10 -0.32 -28.14
CA SER A 286 -4.79 -0.02 -29.41
C SER A 286 -6.14 -0.74 -29.54
N ASN A 287 -6.28 -1.92 -28.94
CA ASN A 287 -7.51 -2.70 -28.93
C ASN A 287 -7.86 -3.17 -27.49
N GLU A 288 -8.93 -3.94 -27.34
CA GLU A 288 -9.37 -4.43 -26.02
C GLU A 288 -8.43 -5.49 -25.42
N LYS A 289 -7.79 -6.35 -26.24
CA LYS A 289 -6.83 -7.35 -25.75
C LYS A 289 -5.60 -6.68 -25.13
N ASP A 290 -5.06 -5.66 -25.82
CA ASP A 290 -3.91 -4.89 -25.36
C ASP A 290 -4.14 -4.30 -23.97
N LYS A 291 -5.37 -3.83 -23.67
CA LYS A 291 -5.69 -3.22 -22.36
C LYS A 291 -5.38 -4.15 -21.19
N ILE A 292 -5.72 -5.44 -21.33
CA ILE A 292 -5.54 -6.43 -20.27
C ILE A 292 -4.05 -6.64 -20.02
N ILE A 293 -3.29 -6.87 -21.10
CA ILE A 293 -1.84 -7.12 -21.05
C ILE A 293 -1.09 -5.89 -20.52
N ILE A 294 -1.39 -4.70 -21.04
CA ILE A 294 -0.80 -3.44 -20.58
C ILE A 294 -1.10 -3.20 -19.11
N LYS A 295 -2.32 -3.50 -18.65
CA LYS A 295 -2.66 -3.40 -17.22
C LYS A 295 -1.75 -4.31 -16.40
N GLU A 296 -1.58 -5.57 -16.77
CA GLU A 296 -0.69 -6.51 -16.05
C GLU A 296 0.77 -6.04 -16.03
N ILE A 297 1.31 -5.58 -17.17
CA ILE A 297 2.68 -5.07 -17.27
C ILE A 297 2.88 -3.84 -16.39
N LEU A 298 1.94 -2.89 -16.39
CA LEU A 298 2.02 -1.70 -15.54
C LEU A 298 1.95 -2.07 -14.06
N GLN A 299 1.07 -3.00 -13.69
CA GLN A 299 0.96 -3.47 -12.31
C GLN A 299 2.25 -4.13 -11.82
N LYS A 300 2.87 -4.97 -12.66
CA LYS A 300 4.17 -5.58 -12.38
C LYS A 300 5.21 -4.50 -12.13
N ASN A 301 5.45 -3.60 -13.08
CA ASN A 301 6.55 -2.64 -13.03
C ASN A 301 6.40 -1.56 -11.94
N LEU A 302 5.17 -1.14 -11.61
CA LEU A 302 4.92 -0.17 -10.55
C LEU A 302 5.02 -0.78 -9.14
N SER A 303 4.95 -2.11 -9.01
CA SER A 303 4.92 -2.81 -7.71
C SER A 303 6.30 -3.18 -7.16
N PHE A 304 7.33 -3.28 -8.00
CA PHE A 304 8.63 -3.81 -7.59
C PHE A 304 9.59 -2.71 -7.14
N SER A 305 9.80 -2.60 -5.82
CA SER A 305 11.06 -2.03 -5.32
C SER A 305 12.11 -3.15 -5.27
N ASN A 306 13.11 -3.08 -6.14
CA ASN A 306 14.27 -3.97 -6.11
C ASN A 306 14.94 -4.01 -4.73
N ASP A 307 14.79 -2.94 -3.95
CA ASP A 307 15.30 -2.82 -2.60
C ASP A 307 14.61 -3.78 -1.61
N PHE A 308 13.29 -3.96 -1.70
CA PHE A 308 12.59 -4.91 -0.83
C PHE A 308 13.03 -6.35 -1.07
N ILE A 309 13.22 -6.76 -2.33
CA ILE A 309 13.71 -8.11 -2.67
C ILE A 309 15.11 -8.34 -2.06
N LYS A 310 16.00 -7.36 -2.16
CA LYS A 310 17.33 -7.44 -1.55
C LYS A 310 17.25 -7.60 -0.03
N ILE A 311 16.39 -6.82 0.64
CA ILE A 311 16.19 -6.92 2.09
C ILE A 311 15.61 -8.28 2.47
N LYS A 312 14.55 -8.74 1.80
CA LYS A 312 13.92 -10.04 2.05
C LYS A 312 14.92 -11.19 1.94
N ASN A 313 15.74 -11.19 0.88
CA ASN A 313 16.75 -12.23 0.68
C ASN A 313 17.86 -12.16 1.75
N ALA A 314 18.27 -10.97 2.17
CA ALA A 314 19.24 -10.80 3.25
C ALA A 314 18.71 -11.30 4.60
N ILE A 315 17.42 -11.09 4.90
CA ILE A 315 16.75 -11.59 6.10
C ILE A 315 16.69 -13.11 6.07
N LEU A 316 16.26 -13.70 4.96
CA LEU A 316 16.18 -15.16 4.81
C LEU A 316 17.55 -15.84 4.99
N ASP A 317 18.62 -15.25 4.45
CA ASP A 317 19.99 -15.75 4.64
C ASP A 317 20.43 -15.68 6.12
N LEU A 318 20.05 -14.62 6.84
CA LEU A 318 20.33 -14.49 8.27
C LEU A 318 19.54 -15.49 9.11
N GLU A 319 18.26 -15.71 8.81
CA GLU A 319 17.40 -16.69 9.47
C GLU A 319 18.02 -18.09 9.39
N ASN A 320 18.36 -18.53 8.18
CA ASN A 320 18.99 -19.83 7.95
C ASN A 320 20.32 -19.95 8.72
N LYS A 321 21.13 -18.90 8.74
CA LYS A 321 22.40 -18.87 9.49
C LYS A 321 22.19 -18.84 11.01
N PHE A 322 21.11 -18.24 11.49
CA PHE A 322 20.81 -18.17 12.91
C PHE A 322 20.24 -19.49 13.43
N ASP A 323 19.32 -20.10 12.69
CA ASP A 323 18.74 -21.41 13.01
C ASP A 323 19.80 -22.51 13.07
N THR A 324 20.74 -22.50 12.13
CA THR A 324 21.89 -23.43 12.15
C THR A 324 22.78 -23.23 13.38
N VAL A 325 22.92 -22.02 13.92
CA VAL A 325 23.67 -21.76 15.16
C VAL A 325 22.91 -22.25 16.39
N ILE A 326 21.59 -22.04 16.44
CA ILE A 326 20.74 -22.50 17.53
C ILE A 326 20.70 -24.04 17.58
N GLN A 327 20.39 -24.69 16.46
CA GLN A 327 20.19 -26.14 16.36
C GLN A 327 21.48 -26.95 16.52
N ASN A 328 22.65 -26.31 16.40
CA ASN A 328 23.92 -27.02 16.55
C ASN A 328 24.17 -27.39 18.03
N LYS A 329 23.82 -28.63 18.38
CA LYS A 329 23.99 -29.21 19.73
C LYS A 329 25.46 -29.35 20.15
N LYS A 330 26.42 -29.28 19.21
CA LYS A 330 27.87 -29.43 19.48
C LYS A 330 28.57 -28.13 19.91
N LYS A 331 28.00 -26.96 19.65
CA LYS A 331 28.63 -25.67 20.01
C LYS A 331 28.40 -25.34 21.48
N SER A 332 29.47 -24.92 22.17
CA SER A 332 29.38 -24.43 23.55
C SER A 332 28.56 -23.12 23.62
N LEU A 333 28.01 -22.80 24.79
CA LEU A 333 27.20 -21.58 24.97
C LEU A 333 28.00 -20.31 24.64
N GLN A 334 29.30 -20.29 24.97
CA GLN A 334 30.24 -19.20 24.65
C GLN A 334 30.46 -19.06 23.13
N GLU A 335 30.51 -20.18 22.39
CA GLU A 335 30.61 -20.16 20.92
C GLU A 335 29.30 -19.70 20.26
N LYS A 336 28.15 -20.02 20.86
CA LYS A 336 26.83 -19.52 20.43
C LYS A 336 26.71 -18.01 20.69
N GLN A 337 27.18 -17.50 21.83
CA GLN A 337 27.22 -16.07 22.14
C GLN A 337 28.14 -15.30 21.18
N LYS A 338 29.37 -15.78 20.97
CA LYS A 338 30.33 -15.15 20.03
C LYS A 338 29.86 -15.19 18.58
N SER A 339 29.16 -16.25 18.18
CA SER A 339 28.50 -16.32 16.86
C SER A 339 27.31 -15.36 16.79
N SER A 340 26.57 -15.17 17.88
CA SER A 340 25.42 -14.25 17.98
C SER A 340 25.84 -12.79 17.88
N ASP A 341 26.95 -12.41 18.49
CA ASP A 341 27.52 -11.06 18.40
C ASP A 341 27.92 -10.67 16.98
N ASN A 342 28.32 -11.64 16.14
CA ASN A 342 28.63 -11.39 14.73
C ASN A 342 27.38 -11.07 13.88
N PHE A 343 26.17 -11.42 14.34
CA PHE A 343 24.93 -11.09 13.62
C PHE A 343 24.40 -9.70 13.96
N LEU A 344 24.70 -9.16 15.14
CA LEU A 344 24.16 -7.88 15.62
C LEU A 344 24.42 -6.70 14.66
N PRO A 345 25.64 -6.49 14.11
CA PRO A 345 25.89 -5.40 13.15
C PRO A 345 25.12 -5.58 11.85
N LYS A 346 24.92 -6.83 11.39
CA LYS A 346 24.17 -7.13 10.17
C LYS A 346 22.67 -6.87 10.36
N LEU A 347 22.11 -7.27 11.51
CA LEU A 347 20.72 -7.02 11.86
C LEU A 347 20.45 -5.51 11.99
N GLN A 348 21.34 -4.76 12.64
CA GLN A 348 21.24 -3.29 12.74
C GLN A 348 21.30 -2.60 11.36
N SER A 349 22.18 -3.07 10.46
CA SER A 349 22.23 -2.58 9.08
C SER A 349 20.93 -2.83 8.32
N ILE A 350 20.34 -4.02 8.46
CA ILE A 350 19.07 -4.37 7.82
C ILE A 350 17.90 -3.57 8.43
N GLN A 351 17.84 -3.40 9.75
CA GLN A 351 16.83 -2.54 10.39
C GLN A 351 16.90 -1.11 9.86
N LYS A 352 18.11 -0.56 9.71
CA LYS A 352 18.27 0.77 9.11
C LYS A 352 17.73 0.81 7.67
N ASN A 353 18.06 -0.18 6.85
CA ASN A 353 17.55 -0.25 5.48
C ASN A 353 16.02 -0.40 5.44
N ILE A 354 15.41 -1.12 6.38
CA ILE A 354 13.96 -1.23 6.52
C ILE A 354 13.35 0.13 6.84
N ILE A 355 13.87 0.84 7.84
CA ILE A 355 13.39 2.18 8.21
C ILE A 355 13.51 3.15 7.03
N ASP A 356 14.65 3.13 6.33
CA ASP A 356 14.86 3.97 5.14
C ASP A 356 13.84 3.64 4.02
N LEU A 357 13.47 2.36 3.85
CA LEU A 357 12.42 1.96 2.91
C LEU A 357 11.02 2.37 3.36
N GLU A 358 10.69 2.23 4.64
CA GLU A 358 9.40 2.65 5.19
C GLU A 358 9.20 4.16 4.99
N GLN A 359 10.23 4.96 5.24
CA GLN A 359 10.21 6.41 4.99
C GLN A 359 9.98 6.72 3.52
N LYS A 360 10.73 6.07 2.60
CA LYS A 360 10.53 6.24 1.16
C LYS A 360 9.12 5.86 0.71
N ILE A 361 8.55 4.79 1.25
CA ILE A 361 7.17 4.37 0.95
C ILE A 361 6.18 5.44 1.43
N GLN A 362 6.37 5.96 2.64
CA GLN A 362 5.50 6.99 3.20
C GLN A 362 5.57 8.30 2.41
N GLU A 363 6.74 8.67 1.88
CA GLU A 363 6.91 9.81 0.98
C GLU A 363 6.16 9.59 -0.33
N LYS A 364 6.29 8.40 -0.94
CA LYS A 364 5.57 8.05 -2.18
C LYS A 364 4.06 8.05 -2.02
N GLN A 365 3.54 7.65 -0.86
CA GLN A 365 2.11 7.70 -0.56
C GLN A 365 1.57 9.14 -0.48
N LYS A 366 2.43 10.15 -0.30
CA LYS A 366 2.05 11.57 -0.32
C LYS A 366 2.10 12.18 -1.72
N GLU A 367 2.67 11.48 -2.70
CA GLU A 367 2.66 11.96 -4.08
C GLU A 367 1.22 12.04 -4.59
N LEU A 368 0.90 13.15 -5.26
CA LEU A 368 -0.42 13.41 -5.81
C LEU A 368 -0.31 13.65 -7.31
N ASN A 369 -1.31 13.16 -8.03
CA ASN A 369 -1.51 13.49 -9.43
C ASN A 369 -2.98 13.85 -9.64
N ILE A 370 -3.24 15.14 -9.89
CA ILE A 370 -4.60 15.68 -10.07
C ILE A 370 -5.37 15.07 -11.26
N PHE A 371 -4.66 14.44 -12.20
CA PHE A 371 -5.26 13.83 -13.40
C PHE A 371 -5.55 12.34 -13.23
N LEU A 372 -5.17 11.72 -12.12
CA LEU A 372 -5.56 10.35 -11.81
C LEU A 372 -6.96 10.31 -11.20
N SER A 373 -7.70 9.25 -11.55
CA SER A 373 -8.95 8.92 -10.86
C SER A 373 -8.66 8.31 -9.49
N ASP A 374 -9.63 8.40 -8.58
CA ASP A 374 -9.54 7.76 -7.25
C ASP A 374 -9.25 6.27 -7.35
N TYR A 375 -9.84 5.59 -8.34
CA TYR A 375 -9.55 4.18 -8.60
C TYR A 375 -8.09 3.95 -9.00
N SER A 376 -7.54 4.78 -9.88
CA SER A 376 -6.14 4.69 -10.31
C SER A 376 -5.19 4.97 -9.15
N TYR A 377 -5.52 5.98 -8.34
CA TYR A 377 -4.76 6.34 -7.15
C TYR A 377 -4.78 5.22 -6.11
N LYS A 378 -5.96 4.66 -5.80
CA LYS A 378 -6.10 3.50 -4.91
C LYS A 378 -5.36 2.27 -5.43
N THR A 379 -5.43 2.01 -6.73
CA THR A 379 -4.69 0.90 -7.36
C THR A 379 -3.18 1.10 -7.16
N TYR A 380 -2.66 2.28 -7.48
CA TYR A 380 -1.25 2.64 -7.25
C TYR A 380 -0.83 2.50 -5.78
N LEU A 381 -1.62 3.05 -4.85
CA LEU A 381 -1.35 2.99 -3.41
C LEU A 381 -1.48 1.59 -2.81
N SER A 382 -2.36 0.74 -3.34
CA SER A 382 -2.58 -0.61 -2.83
C SER A 382 -1.28 -1.45 -2.83
N TYR A 383 -0.39 -1.20 -3.80
CA TYR A 383 0.92 -1.84 -3.87
C TYR A 383 1.82 -1.44 -2.71
N PHE A 384 1.89 -0.14 -2.42
CA PHE A 384 2.67 0.37 -1.30
C PHE A 384 2.13 -0.10 0.04
N ASN A 385 0.80 -0.23 0.18
CA ASN A 385 0.19 -0.80 1.39
C ASN A 385 0.59 -2.27 1.56
N LYS A 386 0.48 -3.09 0.51
CA LYS A 386 0.89 -4.50 0.55
C LYS A 386 2.39 -4.65 0.81
N LEU A 387 3.21 -3.77 0.23
CA LEU A 387 4.64 -3.74 0.46
C LEU A 387 4.95 -3.37 1.91
N SER A 388 4.25 -2.39 2.48
CA SER A 388 4.37 -1.99 3.88
C SER A 388 3.98 -3.13 4.83
N GLU A 389 2.91 -3.87 4.54
CA GLU A 389 2.54 -5.08 5.29
C GLU A 389 3.63 -6.15 5.25
N ASN A 390 4.20 -6.41 4.07
CA ASN A 390 5.29 -7.36 3.91
C ASN A 390 6.56 -6.91 4.67
N ILE A 391 6.91 -5.62 4.62
CA ILE A 391 8.04 -5.07 5.36
C ILE A 391 7.82 -5.22 6.86
N LYS A 392 6.61 -4.92 7.35
CA LYS A 392 6.26 -5.10 8.76
C LYS A 392 6.43 -6.55 9.20
N TYR A 393 5.97 -7.50 8.38
CA TYR A 393 6.16 -8.92 8.64
C TYR A 393 7.64 -9.31 8.74
N GLU A 394 8.47 -8.87 7.79
CA GLU A 394 9.92 -9.14 7.83
C GLU A 394 10.62 -8.42 9.01
N SER A 395 10.16 -7.24 9.41
CA SER A 395 10.64 -6.53 10.60
C SER A 395 10.36 -7.31 11.89
N MET A 396 9.17 -7.91 12.02
CA MET A 396 8.81 -8.75 13.18
C MET A 396 9.75 -9.97 13.32
N LYS A 397 10.20 -10.55 12.20
CA LYS A 397 11.16 -11.66 12.25
C LYS A 397 12.53 -11.22 12.78
N ILE A 398 12.99 -10.03 12.39
CA ILE A 398 14.23 -9.45 12.93
C ILE A 398 14.10 -9.18 14.42
N GLU A 399 12.97 -8.63 14.87
CA GLU A 399 12.69 -8.42 16.29
C GLU A 399 12.72 -9.75 17.07
N GLN A 400 12.17 -10.82 16.49
CA GLN A 400 12.24 -12.16 17.07
C GLN A 400 13.68 -12.69 17.18
N ILE A 401 14.50 -12.51 16.14
CA ILE A 401 15.92 -12.89 16.18
C ILE A 401 16.66 -12.08 17.25
N LEU A 402 16.43 -10.77 17.35
CA LEU A 402 17.04 -9.92 18.37
C LEU A 402 16.62 -10.34 19.78
N TYR A 403 15.35 -10.66 19.99
CA TYR A 403 14.85 -11.22 21.25
C TYR A 403 15.58 -12.53 21.59
N ASN A 404 15.70 -13.45 20.64
CA ASN A 404 16.41 -14.72 20.84
C ASN A 404 17.90 -14.50 21.15
N ILE A 405 18.56 -13.55 20.48
CA ILE A 405 19.94 -13.15 20.80
C ILE A 405 20.02 -12.59 22.22
N ASN A 406 19.07 -11.75 22.63
CA ASN A 406 19.04 -11.17 23.97
C ASN A 406 18.83 -12.26 25.04
N ILE A 407 17.96 -13.25 24.78
CA ILE A 407 17.79 -14.44 25.64
C ILE A 407 19.12 -15.20 25.76
N ILE A 408 19.82 -15.47 24.65
CA ILE A 408 21.12 -16.17 24.66
C ILE A 408 22.19 -15.37 25.44
N LYS A 409 22.17 -14.03 25.34
CA LYS A 409 23.08 -13.14 26.08
C LYS A 409 22.76 -13.08 27.58
N ASN A 410 21.48 -13.14 27.93
CA ASN A 410 21.00 -13.02 29.31
C ASN A 410 20.86 -14.36 30.04
N GLN A 411 21.21 -15.49 29.42
CA GLN A 411 21.44 -16.75 30.12
C GLN A 411 22.64 -16.60 31.07
N LYS A 412 22.40 -16.03 32.26
CA LYS A 412 23.34 -16.07 33.38
C LYS A 412 23.55 -17.52 33.78
N HIS A 413 24.81 -17.95 33.79
CA HIS A 413 25.20 -19.26 34.31
C HIS A 413 24.76 -19.40 35.76
N LYS A 414 23.74 -20.22 35.99
CA LYS A 414 23.54 -20.86 37.29
C LYS A 414 24.17 -22.24 37.22
N THR A 415 25.36 -22.38 37.80
CA THR A 415 26.04 -23.67 37.89
C THR A 415 25.45 -24.44 39.07
N TYR A 416 24.47 -25.30 38.79
CA TYR A 416 23.93 -26.19 39.81
C TYR A 416 24.95 -27.26 40.19
N LYS A 417 25.09 -27.51 41.49
CA LYS A 417 25.93 -28.58 42.05
C LYS A 417 25.17 -29.89 42.17
N TYR A 418 23.84 -29.84 42.30
CA TYR A 418 22.99 -30.99 42.54
C TYR A 418 21.86 -31.08 41.50
N PHE A 419 21.56 -32.29 41.03
CA PHE A 419 20.55 -32.58 40.01
C PHE A 419 19.67 -33.76 40.45
N PRO A 420 18.75 -33.56 41.41
CA PRO A 420 17.83 -34.60 41.83
C PRO A 420 16.95 -35.07 40.67
N LYS A 421 16.81 -36.38 40.51
CA LYS A 421 15.99 -37.00 39.46
C LYS A 421 14.54 -37.22 39.88
N ASN A 422 14.30 -37.31 41.18
CA ASN A 422 13.01 -37.55 41.78
C ASN A 422 12.88 -36.72 43.08
N LYS A 423 11.69 -36.77 43.65
CA LYS A 423 11.34 -36.03 44.86
C LYS A 423 12.13 -36.53 46.07
N GLU A 424 12.38 -37.83 46.18
CA GLU A 424 13.13 -38.43 47.28
C GLU A 424 14.58 -37.90 47.34
N GLU A 425 15.27 -37.86 46.20
CA GLU A 425 16.62 -37.29 46.10
C GLU A 425 16.63 -35.79 46.44
N LEU A 426 15.58 -35.05 46.09
CA LEU A 426 15.44 -33.65 46.49
C LEU A 426 15.26 -33.53 48.01
N ILE A 427 14.43 -34.39 48.64
CA ILE A 427 14.21 -34.41 50.09
C ILE A 427 15.53 -34.66 50.84
N ASP A 428 16.37 -35.56 50.35
CA ASP A 428 17.68 -35.83 50.96
C ASP A 428 18.60 -34.60 50.91
N LEU A 429 18.58 -33.85 49.80
CA LEU A 429 19.39 -32.63 49.63
C LEU A 429 18.92 -31.49 50.52
N ILE A 430 17.61 -31.24 50.60
CA ILE A 430 17.06 -30.12 51.38
C ILE A 430 17.18 -30.34 52.90
N ASN A 431 17.14 -31.60 53.35
CA ASN A 431 17.35 -31.97 54.75
C ASN A 431 18.80 -31.72 55.21
N ASN A 432 19.74 -31.63 54.28
CA ASN A 432 21.12 -31.26 54.58
C ASN A 432 21.26 -29.73 54.75
N GLN A 433 21.47 -29.29 56.00
CA GLN A 433 21.59 -27.86 56.34
C GLN A 433 22.82 -27.17 55.72
N HIS A 434 23.82 -27.91 55.22
CA HIS A 434 25.01 -27.35 54.58
C HIS A 434 24.86 -27.17 53.06
N VAL A 435 23.78 -27.68 52.46
CA VAL A 435 23.48 -27.49 51.03
C VAL A 435 22.78 -26.15 50.86
N ASN A 436 23.32 -25.27 50.01
CA ASN A 436 22.62 -24.07 49.57
C ASN A 436 21.50 -24.49 48.61
N LEU A 437 20.28 -23.96 48.79
CA LEU A 437 19.14 -24.38 47.96
C LEU A 437 19.31 -23.90 46.50
N GLY A 438 19.98 -22.78 46.26
CA GLY A 438 20.25 -22.23 44.93
C GLY A 438 21.16 -23.10 44.06
N ASP A 439 21.94 -24.00 44.68
CA ASP A 439 22.82 -24.96 44.00
C ASP A 439 22.06 -26.18 43.45
N ILE A 440 20.77 -26.33 43.76
CA ILE A 440 19.95 -27.48 43.37
C ILE A 440 19.14 -27.15 42.11
N ASN A 441 19.27 -27.97 41.07
CA ASN A 441 18.39 -27.89 39.90
C ASN A 441 17.11 -28.68 40.15
N VAL A 442 15.97 -27.98 40.26
CA VAL A 442 14.66 -28.59 40.48
C VAL A 442 13.78 -28.65 39.23
N SER A 443 14.29 -28.29 38.05
CA SER A 443 13.48 -28.12 36.83
C SER A 443 12.78 -29.40 36.35
N ASN A 444 13.25 -30.58 36.79
CA ASN A 444 12.67 -31.88 36.46
C ASN A 444 11.66 -32.39 37.50
N ILE A 445 11.44 -31.67 38.59
CA ILE A 445 10.56 -32.07 39.68
C ILE A 445 9.15 -31.51 39.41
N THR A 446 8.16 -32.39 39.36
CA THR A 446 6.76 -32.03 39.10
C THR A 446 5.87 -32.07 40.36
N ASP A 447 6.32 -32.75 41.42
CA ASP A 447 5.65 -32.83 42.74
C ASP A 447 6.59 -32.33 43.84
N MET A 448 6.22 -31.19 44.42
CA MET A 448 6.91 -30.54 45.54
C MET A 448 6.12 -30.63 46.85
N SER A 449 5.12 -31.51 46.93
CA SER A 449 4.35 -31.65 48.16
C SER A 449 5.21 -32.11 49.34
N ASN A 450 4.98 -31.56 50.53
CA ASN A 450 5.68 -31.91 51.78
C ASN A 450 7.21 -31.67 51.82
N LEU A 451 7.84 -30.98 50.86
CA LEU A 451 9.31 -30.85 50.81
C LEU A 451 9.92 -30.29 52.11
N PHE A 452 9.37 -29.20 52.65
CA PHE A 452 9.83 -28.57 53.89
C PHE A 452 8.85 -28.75 55.06
N ASN A 453 8.01 -29.79 55.02
CA ASN A 453 7.06 -30.09 56.08
C ASN A 453 7.78 -30.26 57.43
N ASN A 454 7.39 -29.46 58.43
CA ASN A 454 7.99 -29.38 59.76
C ASN A 454 9.51 -29.16 59.74
N SER A 455 10.04 -28.53 58.67
CA SER A 455 11.48 -28.36 58.50
C SER A 455 12.07 -27.47 59.59
N LYS A 456 13.17 -27.94 60.21
CA LYS A 456 13.96 -27.20 61.20
C LYS A 456 15.06 -26.33 60.54
N ARG A 457 15.10 -26.29 59.21
CA ARG A 457 16.06 -25.47 58.45
C ARG A 457 15.87 -23.98 58.81
N LYS A 458 16.98 -23.24 58.89
CA LYS A 458 16.99 -21.81 59.21
C LYS A 458 17.34 -20.93 58.02
N ASP A 459 18.17 -21.43 57.11
CA ASP A 459 18.64 -20.71 55.93
C ASP A 459 17.96 -21.26 54.67
N PHE A 460 17.11 -20.46 54.04
CA PHE A 460 16.42 -20.80 52.81
C PHE A 460 16.99 -20.08 51.59
N SER A 461 18.17 -19.46 51.70
CA SER A 461 18.78 -18.73 50.58
C SER A 461 18.93 -19.59 49.33
N GLY A 462 18.63 -18.99 48.18
CA GLY A 462 18.67 -19.63 46.87
C GLY A 462 17.40 -20.41 46.49
N ILE A 463 16.39 -20.51 47.38
CA ILE A 463 15.09 -21.10 47.03
C ILE A 463 14.27 -20.19 46.10
N GLU A 464 14.44 -18.87 46.20
CA GLU A 464 13.82 -17.85 45.33
C GLU A 464 14.20 -18.02 43.85
N GLU A 465 15.19 -18.86 43.63
CA GLU A 465 16.02 -18.96 42.45
C GLU A 465 15.80 -20.33 41.77
N TRP A 466 14.84 -21.11 42.28
CA TRP A 466 14.33 -22.37 41.74
C TRP A 466 13.38 -22.13 40.55
N ASP A 467 13.56 -22.91 39.48
CA ASP A 467 12.60 -22.98 38.37
C ASP A 467 11.51 -24.01 38.70
N VAL A 468 10.37 -23.51 39.20
CA VAL A 468 9.20 -24.31 39.58
C VAL A 468 8.13 -24.40 38.48
N SER A 469 8.44 -23.94 37.25
CA SER A 469 7.44 -23.84 36.17
C SER A 469 6.84 -25.18 35.75
N ASN A 470 7.49 -26.31 36.03
CA ASN A 470 6.98 -27.66 35.74
C ASN A 470 6.22 -28.30 36.92
N VAL A 471 6.12 -27.62 38.07
CA VAL A 471 5.51 -28.17 39.28
C VAL A 471 3.98 -28.09 39.19
N THR A 472 3.32 -29.19 39.52
CA THR A 472 1.85 -29.32 39.49
C THR A 472 1.24 -29.48 40.88
N ASN A 473 2.02 -29.92 41.87
CA ASN A 473 1.58 -30.11 43.26
C ASN A 473 2.57 -29.48 44.25
N MET A 474 2.09 -28.57 45.10
CA MET A 474 2.82 -27.90 46.18
C MET A 474 2.14 -28.08 47.54
N SER A 475 1.26 -29.08 47.71
CA SER A 475 0.52 -29.29 48.96
C SER A 475 1.47 -29.50 50.15
N ASP A 476 1.20 -28.84 51.26
CA ASP A 476 1.96 -28.97 52.51
C ASP A 476 3.47 -28.63 52.36
N MET A 477 3.90 -27.97 51.28
CA MET A 477 5.32 -27.77 50.96
C MET A 477 6.10 -27.11 52.11
N PHE A 478 5.51 -26.14 52.80
CA PHE A 478 6.10 -25.48 53.98
C PHE A 478 5.27 -25.70 55.24
N TYR A 479 4.45 -26.75 55.32
CA TYR A 479 3.58 -27.00 56.48
C TYR A 479 4.36 -26.96 57.81
N CYS A 480 3.92 -26.15 58.77
CA CYS A 480 4.56 -25.91 60.07
C CYS A 480 6.05 -25.51 59.99
N CYS A 481 6.49 -24.89 58.89
CA CYS A 481 7.86 -24.41 58.74
C CYS A 481 8.04 -23.02 59.38
N ALA A 482 8.11 -22.99 60.71
CA ALA A 482 8.10 -21.75 61.49
C ALA A 482 9.19 -20.73 61.10
N ASN A 483 10.35 -21.17 60.59
CA ASN A 483 11.46 -20.29 60.21
C ASN A 483 11.36 -19.72 58.78
N PHE A 484 10.37 -20.14 57.98
CA PHE A 484 10.30 -19.75 56.57
C PHE A 484 9.78 -18.32 56.40
N ASN A 485 10.57 -17.47 55.73
CA ASN A 485 10.19 -16.10 55.35
C ASN A 485 10.96 -15.59 54.11
N GLN A 486 11.45 -16.49 53.25
CA GLN A 486 12.19 -16.14 52.04
C GLN A 486 11.22 -15.72 50.93
N SER A 487 11.58 -14.70 50.12
CA SER A 487 10.70 -14.25 49.03
C SER A 487 10.55 -15.34 47.97
N LEU A 488 9.32 -15.53 47.50
CA LEU A 488 8.97 -16.46 46.42
C LEU A 488 8.28 -15.75 45.25
N GLU A 489 8.33 -14.42 45.21
CA GLU A 489 7.61 -13.58 44.23
C GLU A 489 7.99 -13.95 42.77
N GLY A 490 9.24 -14.34 42.52
CA GLY A 490 9.75 -14.72 41.20
C GLY A 490 9.36 -16.12 40.70
N TRP A 491 8.62 -16.90 41.49
CA TRP A 491 8.21 -18.25 41.09
C TRP A 491 7.05 -18.23 40.09
N ASN A 492 7.22 -18.96 38.98
CA ASN A 492 6.12 -19.21 38.06
C ASN A 492 5.29 -20.42 38.53
N VAL A 493 4.14 -20.13 39.17
CA VAL A 493 3.22 -21.15 39.71
C VAL A 493 2.02 -21.46 38.80
N SER A 494 2.03 -20.99 37.55
CA SER A 494 0.86 -21.07 36.66
C SER A 494 0.41 -22.52 36.35
N ASN A 495 1.28 -23.52 36.52
CA ASN A 495 0.97 -24.93 36.29
C ASN A 495 0.55 -25.69 37.57
N VAL A 496 0.54 -25.04 38.73
CA VAL A 496 0.20 -25.68 40.01
C VAL A 496 -1.31 -25.84 40.15
N THR A 497 -1.74 -27.05 40.50
CA THR A 497 -3.16 -27.40 40.70
C THR A 497 -3.51 -27.62 42.17
N ASN A 498 -2.54 -27.89 43.03
CA ASN A 498 -2.75 -28.12 44.46
C ASN A 498 -1.75 -27.31 45.32
N MET A 499 -2.28 -26.43 46.18
CA MET A 499 -1.55 -25.63 47.16
C MET A 499 -2.14 -25.79 48.59
N SER A 500 -2.89 -26.86 48.86
CA SER A 500 -3.51 -27.08 50.18
C SER A 500 -2.45 -27.09 51.29
N ASN A 501 -2.70 -26.34 52.36
CA ASN A 501 -1.84 -26.16 53.54
C ASN A 501 -0.40 -25.69 53.24
N MET A 502 -0.11 -25.15 52.05
CA MET A 502 1.28 -24.87 51.62
C MET A 502 2.09 -24.06 52.64
N PHE A 503 1.50 -23.04 53.27
CA PHE A 503 2.13 -22.24 54.31
C PHE A 503 1.49 -22.43 55.70
N CYS A 504 0.58 -23.39 55.87
CA CYS A 504 -0.14 -23.57 57.13
C CYS A 504 0.85 -23.75 58.29
N GLY A 505 0.78 -22.90 59.32
CA GLY A 505 1.69 -22.89 60.47
C GLY A 505 3.04 -22.20 60.25
N CYS A 506 3.27 -21.54 59.11
CA CYS A 506 4.45 -20.69 58.89
C CYS A 506 4.30 -19.35 59.63
N VAL A 507 4.56 -19.36 60.93
CA VAL A 507 4.36 -18.22 61.84
C VAL A 507 5.08 -16.95 61.38
N ASN A 508 6.29 -17.08 60.81
CA ASN A 508 7.13 -15.95 60.39
C ASN A 508 6.92 -15.49 58.94
N PHE A 509 6.13 -16.18 58.13
CA PHE A 509 6.01 -15.89 56.70
C PHE A 509 5.22 -14.59 56.46
N ASN A 510 5.83 -13.63 55.75
CA ASN A 510 5.23 -12.35 55.40
C ASN A 510 5.83 -11.74 54.11
N GLN A 511 5.95 -12.54 53.04
CA GLN A 511 6.49 -12.10 51.76
C GLN A 511 5.38 -11.88 50.72
N PRO A 512 5.51 -10.91 49.80
CA PRO A 512 4.50 -10.64 48.78
C PRO A 512 4.37 -11.82 47.82
N LEU A 513 3.12 -12.12 47.45
CA LEU A 513 2.75 -13.18 46.50
C LEU A 513 1.75 -12.69 45.43
N GLU A 514 1.58 -11.37 45.32
CA GLU A 514 0.50 -10.77 44.53
C GLU A 514 0.62 -11.01 43.02
N GLU A 515 1.83 -11.27 42.52
CA GLU A 515 2.12 -11.54 41.10
C GLU A 515 1.96 -13.02 40.70
N TRP A 516 1.60 -13.90 41.64
CA TRP A 516 1.36 -15.31 41.34
C TRP A 516 0.07 -15.51 40.52
N ASP A 517 0.20 -16.18 39.37
CA ASP A 517 -0.95 -16.67 38.60
C ASP A 517 -1.45 -17.99 39.21
N VAL A 518 -2.50 -17.88 40.04
CA VAL A 518 -3.16 -19.01 40.71
C VAL A 518 -4.41 -19.51 39.97
N SER A 519 -4.61 -19.11 38.70
CA SER A 519 -5.83 -19.40 37.95
C SER A 519 -6.10 -20.90 37.72
N ASN A 520 -5.06 -21.74 37.78
CA ASN A 520 -5.14 -23.20 37.63
C ASN A 520 -5.23 -23.96 38.96
N VAL A 521 -5.21 -23.27 40.11
CA VAL A 521 -5.25 -23.92 41.43
C VAL A 521 -6.67 -24.43 41.74
N VAL A 522 -6.77 -25.73 42.01
CA VAL A 522 -8.00 -26.43 42.37
C VAL A 522 -8.16 -26.53 43.89
N TYR A 523 -7.09 -26.89 44.61
CA TYR A 523 -7.10 -27.10 46.06
C TYR A 523 -6.23 -26.06 46.77
N MET A 524 -6.81 -25.30 47.70
CA MET A 524 -6.14 -24.21 48.44
C MET A 524 -6.55 -24.17 49.93
N ASP A 525 -7.07 -25.28 50.45
CA ASP A 525 -7.50 -25.42 51.83
C ASP A 525 -6.42 -25.00 52.82
N ASN A 526 -6.79 -24.18 53.83
CA ASN A 526 -5.93 -23.75 54.93
C ASN A 526 -4.54 -23.21 54.53
N MET A 527 -4.36 -22.71 53.30
CA MET A 527 -3.05 -22.34 52.75
C MET A 527 -2.22 -21.44 53.70
N PHE A 528 -2.87 -20.51 54.42
CA PHE A 528 -2.25 -19.60 55.38
C PHE A 528 -2.75 -19.78 56.83
N TYR A 529 -3.40 -20.89 57.15
CA TYR A 529 -3.90 -21.12 58.51
C TYR A 529 -2.73 -21.14 59.51
N GLY A 530 -2.78 -20.31 60.55
CA GLY A 530 -1.68 -20.20 61.53
C GLY A 530 -0.47 -19.37 61.07
N CYS A 531 -0.51 -18.69 59.93
CA CYS A 531 0.48 -17.69 59.53
C CYS A 531 0.22 -16.35 60.24
N THR A 532 0.58 -16.23 61.51
CA THR A 532 0.22 -15.06 62.35
C THR A 532 0.83 -13.75 61.86
N ASN A 533 1.99 -13.77 61.19
CA ASN A 533 2.66 -12.56 60.71
C ASN A 533 2.28 -12.16 59.28
N PHE A 534 1.49 -12.97 58.57
CA PHE A 534 1.18 -12.71 57.16
C PHE A 534 0.19 -11.55 57.01
N ASN A 535 0.65 -10.45 56.38
CA ASN A 535 -0.12 -9.21 56.19
C ASN A 535 -0.09 -8.65 54.75
N GLN A 536 0.27 -9.48 53.77
CA GLN A 536 0.38 -9.08 52.36
C GLN A 536 -0.97 -9.09 51.64
N SER A 537 -1.11 -8.26 50.60
CA SER A 537 -2.32 -8.23 49.76
C SER A 537 -2.39 -9.45 48.84
N LEU A 538 -3.60 -9.97 48.66
CA LEU A 538 -3.92 -11.06 47.71
C LEU A 538 -5.04 -10.67 46.74
N GLU A 539 -5.29 -9.37 46.58
CA GLU A 539 -6.43 -8.86 45.79
C GLU A 539 -6.33 -9.16 44.29
N LYS A 540 -5.12 -9.34 43.76
CA LYS A 540 -4.86 -9.64 42.34
C LYS A 540 -5.10 -11.10 41.95
N TRP A 541 -5.30 -12.02 42.91
CA TRP A 541 -5.47 -13.44 42.62
C TRP A 541 -6.83 -13.73 41.97
N ASN A 542 -6.80 -14.13 40.70
CA ASN A 542 -7.98 -14.45 39.91
C ASN A 542 -8.40 -15.92 40.11
N MET A 543 -9.28 -16.15 41.08
CA MET A 543 -9.79 -17.50 41.39
C MET A 543 -10.94 -17.87 40.42
N SER A 544 -10.60 -18.66 39.39
CA SER A 544 -11.53 -19.09 38.34
C SER A 544 -12.56 -20.14 38.83
N ASN A 545 -12.22 -20.94 39.84
CA ASN A 545 -13.05 -22.04 40.34
C ASN A 545 -13.93 -21.66 41.55
N GLU A 546 -15.22 -22.02 41.52
CA GLU A 546 -16.17 -21.77 42.62
C GLU A 546 -15.83 -22.53 43.91
N ALA A 547 -15.19 -23.71 43.80
CA ALA A 547 -14.71 -24.48 44.96
C ALA A 547 -13.65 -23.69 45.75
N SER A 548 -12.64 -23.13 45.08
CA SER A 548 -11.53 -22.43 45.73
C SER A 548 -11.92 -21.08 46.34
N LYS A 549 -13.02 -20.45 45.87
CA LYS A 549 -13.63 -19.27 46.55
C LYS A 549 -14.20 -19.60 47.93
N HIS A 550 -14.75 -20.81 48.13
CA HIS A 550 -15.39 -21.16 49.40
C HIS A 550 -14.35 -21.36 50.52
N HIS A 551 -13.19 -21.93 50.19
CA HIS A 551 -12.10 -22.25 51.13
C HIS A 551 -11.34 -21.01 51.63
N MET A 552 -11.23 -19.93 50.85
CA MET A 552 -10.55 -18.69 51.27
C MET A 552 -11.44 -17.76 52.11
N SER A 553 -12.77 -17.83 51.95
CA SER A 553 -13.74 -16.96 52.64
C SER A 553 -13.81 -17.15 54.16
N LYS A 554 -13.39 -18.32 54.68
CA LYS A 554 -13.35 -18.59 56.14
C LYS A 554 -12.23 -17.86 56.89
N HIS A 555 -11.28 -17.24 56.19
CA HIS A 555 -10.10 -16.62 56.83
C HIS A 555 -9.95 -15.12 56.59
N LYS A 556 -10.79 -14.49 55.75
CA LYS A 556 -10.86 -13.01 55.69
C LYS A 556 -11.34 -12.36 57.00
N ASN A 557 -11.94 -13.13 57.92
CA ASN A 557 -12.53 -12.65 59.16
C ASN A 557 -11.67 -12.84 60.43
N THR A 558 -10.40 -13.26 60.34
CA THR A 558 -9.55 -13.44 61.54
C THR A 558 -8.36 -12.48 61.65
N ASN A 559 -8.09 -11.62 60.66
CA ASN A 559 -6.96 -10.67 60.70
C ASN A 559 -7.38 -9.19 60.83
N LYS A 560 -8.56 -8.92 61.40
CA LYS A 560 -8.92 -7.61 61.96
C LYS A 560 -9.54 -7.81 63.33
N ILE A 561 -8.70 -7.78 64.37
CA ILE A 561 -8.78 -6.98 65.60
C ILE A 561 -7.37 -6.98 66.20
#